data_AF-A0A9P6XMJ6-F1
#
_entry.id   AF-A0A9P6XMJ6-F1
#
_cell.length_a   1.000
_cell.length_b   1.000
_cell.length_c   1.000
_cell.angle_alpha   90.00
_cell.angle_beta   90.00
_cell.angle_gamma   90.00
#
_symmetry.space_group_name_H-M   'P 1'
#
loop_
_entity.id
_entity.type
_entity.pdbx_description
1 polymer ?
#
loop_
_entity_poly.entity_id
_entity_poly.type
_entity_poly.pdbx_seq_one_letter_code
_entity_poly.pdbx_strand_id
1 'polypeptide(L)'
;MSQLNIVYDECKARGQDPRIVSKLESMLLNSCCELIETSYQHIDFRSPSNSSKRFLWTWIQGAKSTLPILGPKMGIHDKEAQNKFVSDLRHACLTTSSSMFIKAIVVQKLTD
;
A
#
# COMPACT_ATOMS: atom_id res chain seq x y z
N MET A 1 8.23 -19.88 -0.82
CA MET A 1 7.80 -18.70 -0.02
C MET A 1 6.76 -17.94 -0.83
N SER A 2 5.61 -17.58 -0.25
CA SER A 2 4.66 -16.72 -0.97
C SER A 2 5.26 -15.32 -1.12
N GLN A 3 4.97 -14.62 -2.23
CA GLN A 3 5.45 -13.25 -2.47
C GLN A 3 5.05 -12.27 -1.36
N LEU A 4 3.94 -12.55 -0.65
CA LEU A 4 3.47 -11.77 0.49
C LEU A 4 4.45 -11.80 1.68
N ASN A 5 5.15 -12.92 1.89
CA ASN A 5 6.12 -13.04 2.98
C ASN A 5 7.35 -12.17 2.73
N ILE A 6 7.74 -11.96 1.46
CA ILE A 6 8.93 -11.15 1.10
C ILE A 6 8.72 -9.68 1.50
N VAL A 7 7.56 -9.10 1.21
CA VAL A 7 7.24 -7.72 1.58
C VAL A 7 7.23 -7.57 3.10
N TYR A 8 6.58 -8.52 3.79
CA TYR A 8 6.48 -8.51 5.25
C TYR A 8 7.86 -8.60 5.92
N ASP A 9 8.71 -9.52 5.45
CA ASP A 9 10.04 -9.74 5.98
C ASP A 9 10.95 -8.53 5.72
N GLU A 10 10.84 -7.89 4.55
CA GLU A 10 11.60 -6.68 4.23
C GLU A 10 11.19 -5.49 5.09
N CYS A 11 9.88 -5.29 5.33
CA CYS A 11 9.41 -4.27 6.26
C CYS A 11 9.96 -4.52 7.67
N LYS A 12 9.87 -5.75 8.16
CA LYS A 12 10.40 -6.12 9.49
C LYS A 12 11.90 -5.90 9.60
N ALA A 13 12.68 -6.27 8.59
CA ALA A 13 14.12 -6.07 8.57
C ALA A 13 14.52 -4.59 8.69
N ARG A 14 13.61 -3.67 8.33
CA ARG A 14 13.78 -2.21 8.42
C ARG A 14 13.13 -1.60 9.68
N GLY A 15 12.63 -2.42 10.60
CA GLY A 15 11.90 -1.95 11.78
C GLY A 15 10.51 -1.38 11.46
N GLN A 16 9.95 -1.67 10.29
CA GLN A 16 8.63 -1.20 9.88
C GLN A 16 7.55 -2.23 10.23
N ASP A 17 6.36 -1.75 10.63
CA ASP A 17 5.17 -2.59 10.78
C ASP A 17 4.30 -2.50 9.51
N PRO A 18 4.28 -3.52 8.64
CA PRO A 18 3.45 -3.51 7.43
C PRO A 18 1.95 -3.53 7.71
N ARG A 19 1.54 -3.73 8.98
CA ARG A 19 0.13 -3.72 9.43
C ARG A 19 -0.19 -2.48 10.29
N ILE A 20 0.66 -1.45 10.26
CA ILE A 20 0.54 -0.24 11.09
C ILE A 20 -0.84 0.42 10.99
N VAL A 21 -1.47 0.37 9.81
CA VAL A 21 -2.80 0.98 9.57
C VAL A 21 -3.87 0.50 10.56
N SER A 22 -3.82 -0.77 10.97
CA SER A 22 -4.76 -1.34 11.95
C SER A 22 -4.58 -0.78 13.37
N LYS A 23 -3.38 -0.30 13.68
CA LYS A 23 -2.99 0.22 15.00
C LYS A 23 -2.94 1.74 15.07
N LEU A 24 -2.85 2.40 13.91
CA LEU A 24 -2.56 3.83 13.81
C LEU A 24 -3.52 4.69 14.64
N GLU A 25 -4.81 4.39 14.62
CA GLU A 25 -5.82 5.12 15.41
C GLU A 25 -5.59 4.99 16.91
N SER A 26 -5.38 3.76 17.40
CA SER A 26 -5.08 3.53 18.82
C SER A 26 -3.78 4.20 19.26
N MET A 27 -2.78 4.27 18.38
CA MET A 27 -1.51 4.96 18.66
C MET A 27 -1.72 6.47 18.79
N LEU A 28 -2.58 7.05 17.95
CA LEU A 28 -2.90 8.48 17.99
C LEU A 28 -3.77 8.85 19.19
N LEU A 29 -4.75 8.01 19.55
CA LEU A 29 -5.58 8.22 20.74
C LEU A 29 -4.79 8.14 22.05
N ASN A 30 -3.69 7.37 22.06
CA ASN A 30 -2.77 7.29 23.21
C ASN A 30 -1.66 8.36 23.17
N SER A 31 -1.81 9.40 22.34
CA SER A 31 -0.84 10.49 22.20
C SER A 31 -1.47 11.84 22.59
N CYS A 32 -0.68 12.92 22.59
CA CYS A 32 -1.16 14.29 22.82
C CYS A 32 -1.89 14.87 21.60
N CYS A 33 -2.85 14.11 21.06
CA CYS A 33 -3.63 14.48 19.90
C CYS A 33 -5.12 14.27 20.18
N GLU A 34 -5.94 15.20 19.69
CA GLU A 34 -7.37 15.03 19.57
C GLU A 34 -7.71 14.42 18.20
N LEU A 35 -8.56 13.39 18.21
CA LEU A 35 -9.07 12.80 16.97
C LEU A 35 -10.21 13.67 16.42
N ILE A 36 -10.04 14.19 15.21
CA ILE A 36 -11.04 15.02 14.55
C ILE A 36 -11.93 14.18 13.63
N GLU A 37 -11.31 13.32 12.81
CA GLU A 37 -12.03 12.52 11.82
C GLU A 37 -11.27 11.23 11.50
N THR A 38 -12.02 10.14 11.30
CA THR A 38 -11.52 8.90 10.70
C THR A 38 -12.35 8.57 9.48
N SER A 39 -11.68 8.32 8.35
CA SER A 39 -12.30 7.87 7.12
C SER A 39 -11.73 6.52 6.69
N TYR A 40 -12.61 5.64 6.21
CA TYR A 40 -12.24 4.34 5.65
C TYR A 40 -12.86 4.19 4.27
N GLN A 41 -12.02 3.85 3.30
CA GLN A 41 -12.45 3.66 1.91
C GLN A 41 -12.02 2.29 1.40
N HIS A 42 -12.98 1.59 0.80
CA HIS A 42 -12.74 0.41 -0.02
C HIS A 42 -12.79 0.82 -1.48
N ILE A 43 -11.73 0.48 -2.22
CA ILE A 43 -11.54 0.92 -3.59
C ILE A 43 -11.39 -0.31 -4.47
N ASP A 44 -12.44 -0.63 -5.23
CA ASP A 44 -12.39 -1.62 -6.32
C ASP A 44 -11.71 -0.99 -7.53
N PHE A 45 -10.57 -1.54 -7.96
CA PHE A 45 -9.79 -1.03 -9.08
C PHE A 45 -10.50 -1.16 -10.44
N ARG A 46 -11.55 -1.96 -10.52
CA ARG A 46 -12.39 -2.11 -11.72
C ARG A 46 -13.45 -1.00 -11.83
N SER A 47 -13.67 -0.24 -10.76
CA SER A 47 -14.59 0.89 -10.79
C SER A 47 -14.12 1.94 -11.80
N PRO A 48 -15.03 2.49 -12.63
CA PRO A 48 -14.67 3.54 -13.60
C PRO A 48 -14.42 4.91 -12.94
N SER A 49 -14.59 5.02 -11.62
CA SER A 49 -14.45 6.27 -10.87
C SER A 49 -13.04 6.88 -10.98
N ASN A 50 -12.97 8.21 -10.88
CA ASN A 50 -11.70 8.93 -10.87
C ASN A 50 -10.80 8.50 -9.70
N SER A 51 -11.39 8.24 -8.53
CA SER A 51 -10.67 7.74 -7.36
C SER A 51 -10.02 6.39 -7.65
N SER A 52 -10.79 5.42 -8.17
CA SER A 52 -10.26 4.10 -8.56
C SER A 52 -9.06 4.22 -9.50
N LYS A 53 -9.17 5.03 -10.56
CA LYS A 53 -8.06 5.26 -11.52
C LYS A 53 -6.82 5.85 -10.86
N ARG A 54 -6.99 6.83 -9.96
CA ARG A 54 -5.88 7.48 -9.23
C ARG A 54 -5.20 6.52 -8.26
N PHE A 55 -5.98 5.74 -7.52
CA PHE A 55 -5.43 4.77 -6.56
C PHE A 55 -4.78 3.58 -7.27
N LEU A 56 -5.33 3.11 -8.40
CA LEU A 56 -4.67 2.13 -9.24
C LEU A 56 -3.31 2.66 -9.73
N TRP A 57 -3.26 3.88 -10.25
CA TRP A 57 -1.99 4.48 -10.67
C TRP A 57 -0.98 4.55 -9.52
N THR A 58 -1.43 4.99 -8.34
CA THR A 58 -0.61 5.09 -7.12
C THR A 58 -0.07 3.72 -6.71
N TRP A 59 -0.91 2.69 -6.71
CA TRP A 59 -0.53 1.32 -6.42
C TRP A 59 0.56 0.82 -7.39
N ILE A 60 0.39 1.07 -8.69
CA ILE A 60 1.36 0.66 -9.71
C ILE A 60 2.70 1.40 -9.57
N GLN A 61 2.69 2.70 -9.26
CA GLN A 61 3.94 3.43 -9.00
C GLN A 61 4.63 2.95 -7.72
N GLY A 62 3.86 2.66 -6.67
CA GLY A 62 4.38 2.09 -5.43
C GLY A 62 5.03 0.72 -5.67
N ALA A 63 4.36 -0.19 -6.39
CA ALA A 63 4.95 -1.46 -6.76
C ALA A 63 6.26 -1.28 -7.55
N LYS A 64 6.24 -0.40 -8.57
CA LYS A 64 7.42 -0.10 -9.38
C LYS A 64 8.60 0.44 -8.56
N SER A 65 8.37 1.31 -7.58
CA SER A 65 9.43 1.89 -6.76
C SER A 65 10.10 0.88 -5.84
N THR A 66 9.42 -0.23 -5.51
CA THR A 66 9.96 -1.30 -4.66
C THR A 66 10.76 -2.36 -5.42
N LEU A 67 10.62 -2.45 -6.75
CA LEU A 67 11.27 -3.48 -7.57
C LEU A 67 12.81 -3.53 -7.47
N PRO A 68 13.55 -2.41 -7.31
CA PRO A 68 15.00 -2.49 -7.09
C PRO A 68 15.40 -3.26 -5.83
N ILE A 69 14.52 -3.32 -4.83
CA ILE A 69 14.78 -3.97 -3.53
C ILE A 69 14.16 -5.37 -3.50
N LEU A 70 12.88 -5.46 -3.88
CA LEU A 70 12.09 -6.69 -3.77
C LEU A 70 12.21 -7.58 -5.00
N GLY A 71 12.45 -6.99 -6.18
CA GLY A 71 12.54 -7.70 -7.46
C GLY A 71 13.53 -8.86 -7.43
N PRO A 72 14.79 -8.67 -7.00
CA PRO A 72 15.76 -9.76 -6.93
C PRO A 72 15.31 -10.92 -6.03
N LYS A 73 14.59 -10.63 -4.93
CA LYS A 73 14.03 -11.64 -4.02
C LYS A 73 12.84 -12.40 -4.62
N MET A 74 12.20 -11.81 -5.63
CA MET A 74 11.10 -12.39 -6.40
C MET A 74 11.55 -13.05 -7.71
N GLY A 75 12.86 -13.09 -8.00
CA GLY A 75 13.39 -13.61 -9.26
C GLY A 75 13.30 -12.62 -10.44
N ILE A 76 13.05 -11.33 -10.16
CA ILE A 76 12.91 -10.26 -11.16
C ILE A 76 14.21 -9.45 -11.15
N HIS A 77 15.12 -9.76 -12.07
CA HIS A 77 16.49 -9.24 -12.03
C HIS A 77 16.74 -8.09 -13.00
N ASP A 78 16.13 -8.12 -14.18
CA ASP A 78 16.37 -7.14 -15.23
C ASP A 78 15.18 -6.20 -15.48
N LYS A 79 15.44 -5.14 -16.25
CA LYS A 79 14.46 -4.09 -16.54
C LYS A 79 13.29 -4.59 -17.38
N GLU A 80 13.50 -5.58 -18.24
CA GLU A 80 12.45 -6.15 -19.07
C GLU A 80 11.46 -6.95 -18.20
N ALA A 81 11.97 -7.80 -17.31
CA ALA A 81 11.19 -8.54 -16.33
C ALA A 81 10.44 -7.59 -15.37
N GLN A 82 11.08 -6.50 -14.94
CA GLN A 82 10.42 -5.46 -14.13
C GLN A 82 9.26 -4.79 -14.88
N ASN A 83 9.47 -4.39 -16.14
CA ASN A 83 8.42 -3.78 -16.96
C ASN A 83 7.26 -4.76 -17.20
N LYS A 84 7.58 -6.04 -17.47
CA LYS A 84 6.58 -7.09 -17.64
C LYS A 84 5.77 -7.28 -16.35
N PHE A 85 6.43 -7.37 -15.20
CA PHE A 85 5.76 -7.48 -13.91
C PHE A 85 4.79 -6.33 -13.66
N VAL A 86 5.21 -5.08 -13.92
CA VAL A 86 4.35 -3.89 -13.74
C VAL A 86 3.14 -3.93 -14.68
N SER A 87 3.34 -4.37 -15.93
CA SER A 87 2.25 -4.53 -16.91
C SER A 87 1.27 -5.62 -16.47
N ASP A 88 1.78 -6.79 -16.07
CA ASP A 88 0.97 -7.92 -15.61
C ASP A 88 0.19 -7.56 -14.34
N LEU A 89 0.82 -6.86 -13.39
CA LEU A 89 0.19 -6.36 -12.17
C LEU A 89 -0.97 -5.42 -12.50
N ARG A 90 -0.75 -4.45 -13.40
CA ARG A 90 -1.81 -3.52 -13.82
C ARG A 90 -2.97 -4.25 -14.49
N HIS A 91 -2.67 -5.20 -15.37
CA HIS A 91 -3.68 -6.02 -16.01
C HIS A 91 -4.49 -6.80 -14.97
N ALA A 92 -3.82 -7.49 -14.05
CA ALA A 92 -4.45 -8.25 -12.98
C ALA A 92 -5.37 -7.37 -12.10
N CYS A 93 -4.94 -6.16 -11.73
CA CYS A 93 -5.79 -5.23 -10.97
C CYS A 93 -7.08 -4.84 -11.70
N LEU A 94 -7.09 -4.85 -13.04
CA LEU A 94 -8.24 -4.47 -13.86
C LEU A 94 -9.14 -5.65 -14.24
N THR A 95 -8.62 -6.88 -14.24
CA THR A 95 -9.37 -8.07 -14.67
C THR A 95 -9.82 -8.97 -13.52
N THR A 96 -9.13 -8.93 -12.40
CA THR A 96 -9.46 -9.70 -11.20
C THR A 96 -10.19 -8.84 -10.17
N SER A 97 -10.87 -9.46 -9.20
CA SER A 97 -11.44 -8.78 -8.04
C SER A 97 -10.31 -8.32 -7.10
N SER A 98 -9.60 -7.26 -7.50
CA SER A 98 -8.53 -6.62 -6.75
C SER A 98 -9.03 -5.32 -6.15
N SER A 99 -8.70 -5.07 -4.89
CA SER A 99 -9.10 -3.84 -4.22
C SER A 99 -8.04 -3.36 -3.23
N MET A 100 -8.17 -2.10 -2.85
CA MET A 100 -7.34 -1.45 -1.85
C MET A 100 -8.22 -0.89 -0.74
N PHE A 101 -7.73 -0.99 0.48
CA PHE A 101 -8.34 -0.36 1.64
C PHE A 101 -7.46 0.80 2.10
N ILE A 102 -8.06 1.98 2.19
CA ILE A 102 -7.39 3.19 2.63
C ILE A 102 -8.05 3.65 3.92
N LYS A 103 -7.23 3.91 4.93
CA LYS A 103 -7.65 4.57 6.18
C LYS A 103 -6.96 5.92 6.25
N ALA A 104 -7.75 6.97 6.42
CA ALA A 104 -7.28 8.32 6.69
C ALA A 104 -7.72 8.70 8.11
N ILE A 105 -6.82 9.32 8.86
CA ILE A 105 -7.07 9.77 10.22
C ILE A 105 -6.58 11.21 10.32
N VAL A 106 -7.47 12.11 10.69
CA VAL A 106 -7.19 13.53 10.92
C VAL A 106 -7.15 13.76 12.42
N VAL A 107 -6.03 14.31 12.89
CA VAL A 107 -5.82 14.62 14.30
C VAL A 107 -5.35 16.06 14.46
N GLN A 108 -5.68 16.65 15.59
CA GLN A 108 -5.16 17.94 16.03
C GLN A 108 -4.21 17.72 17.20
N LYS A 109 -2.98 18.24 17.11
CA LYS A 109 -2.07 18.23 18.25
C LYS A 109 -2.65 19.13 19.35
N LEU A 110 -2.72 18.61 20.56
CA LEU A 110 -3.01 19.43 21.74
C LEU A 110 -1.75 20.23 22.07
N THR A 111 -1.85 21.56 22.03
CA THR A 111 -0.81 22.45 22.58
C THR A 111 -0.98 22.52 24.08
N ASP A 112 0.13 22.33 24.81
CA ASP A 112 0.21 22.67 26.23
C ASP A 112 -0.11 24.15 26.48
#